data_AF-A0A9D1SIG5-F1
#
_entry.id   AF-A0A9D1SIG5-F1
#
_cell.length_a   1.000
_cell.length_b   1.000
_cell.length_c   1.000
_cell.angle_alpha   90.00
_cell.angle_beta   90.00
_cell.angle_gamma   90.00
#
_symmetry.space_group_name_H-M   'P 1'
#
loop_
_entity.id
_entity.type
_entity.pdbx_description
1 polymer ?
#
loop_
_entity_poly.entity_id
_entity_poly.type
_entity_poly.pdbx_seq_one_letter_code
_entity_poly.pdbx_strand_id
1 'polypeptide(L)'
;MKSGAVNFIRHIRNMVTASGKKRILYALGNILIMALAVAAATGIKALVAAMQGGDLNFIVAIALIIVLFVVGIFCFLQGFIAQIALVFIAAAGIANPQERGGNIVAFLIALITTIGLIVAAILALKFI
;
A
#
# COMPACT_ATOMS: atom_id res chain seq x y z
N MET A 1 2.52 -22.67 -3.07
CA MET A 1 2.24 -21.21 -3.08
C MET A 1 3.53 -20.46 -2.78
N LYS A 2 3.94 -19.47 -3.58
CA LYS A 2 5.13 -18.66 -3.25
C LYS A 2 4.79 -17.73 -2.08
N SER A 3 5.70 -17.60 -1.10
CA SER A 3 5.45 -16.78 0.10
C SER A 3 5.21 -15.31 -0.25
N GLY A 4 4.49 -14.59 0.63
CA GLY A 4 4.20 -13.16 0.45
C GLY A 4 5.47 -12.31 0.23
N ALA A 5 6.56 -12.64 0.92
CA ALA A 5 7.87 -12.00 0.74
C ALA A 5 8.44 -12.19 -0.67
N VAL A 6 8.32 -13.40 -1.25
CA VAL A 6 8.80 -13.68 -2.62
C VAL A 6 7.99 -12.89 -3.66
N ASN A 7 6.70 -12.68 -3.42
CA ASN A 7 5.87 -11.85 -4.29
C ASN A 7 6.20 -10.35 -4.15
N PHE A 8 6.50 -9.88 -2.95
CA PHE A 8 6.95 -8.51 -2.71
C PHE A 8 8.29 -8.21 -3.40
N ILE A 9 9.30 -9.06 -3.23
CA ILE A 9 10.61 -8.89 -3.88
C ILE A 9 10.47 -8.90 -5.41
N ARG A 10 9.61 -9.76 -5.96
CA ARG A 10 9.32 -9.78 -7.41
C ARG A 10 8.70 -8.46 -7.85
N HIS A 11 7.75 -7.92 -7.09
CA HIS A 11 7.11 -6.64 -7.38
C HIS A 11 8.14 -5.50 -7.43
N ILE A 12 9.02 -5.39 -6.42
CA ILE A 12 10.11 -4.42 -6.41
C ILE A 12 11.02 -4.58 -7.63
N ARG A 13 11.46 -5.79 -7.94
CA ARG A 13 12.31 -6.06 -9.11
C ARG A 13 11.63 -5.61 -10.41
N ASN A 14 10.34 -5.91 -10.57
CA ASN A 14 9.59 -5.52 -11.76
C ASN A 14 9.53 -3.99 -11.90
N MET A 15 9.36 -3.24 -10.80
CA MET A 15 9.39 -1.77 -10.81
C MET A 15 10.77 -1.21 -11.20
N VAL A 16 11.85 -1.82 -10.71
CA VAL A 16 13.23 -1.42 -11.07
C VAL A 16 13.43 -1.53 -12.58
N THR A 17 13.02 -2.65 -13.17
CA THR A 17 13.18 -2.91 -14.62
C THR A 17 12.11 -2.26 -15.50
N ALA A 18 11.10 -1.64 -14.90
CA ALA A 18 10.00 -1.03 -15.64
C ALA A 18 10.43 0.28 -16.31
N SER A 19 9.85 0.57 -17.47
CA SER A 19 10.00 1.88 -18.11
C SER A 19 9.30 2.98 -17.30
N GLY A 20 9.69 4.23 -17.51
CA GLY A 20 9.07 5.39 -16.85
C GLY A 20 7.54 5.41 -16.91
N LYS A 21 6.92 5.07 -18.05
CA LYS A 21 5.44 4.97 -18.16
C LYS A 21 4.86 3.85 -17.29
N LYS A 22 5.50 2.68 -17.25
CA LYS A 22 5.05 1.56 -16.42
C LYS A 22 5.21 1.87 -14.93
N ARG A 23 6.24 2.63 -14.53
CA ARG A 23 6.41 3.09 -13.15
C ARG A 23 5.26 3.97 -12.66
N ILE A 24 4.62 4.75 -13.54
CA ILE A 24 3.38 5.48 -13.20
C ILE A 24 2.26 4.50 -12.86
N LEU A 25 2.08 3.45 -13.66
CA LEU A 25 1.06 2.43 -13.39
C LEU A 25 1.33 1.69 -12.06
N TYR A 26 2.59 1.42 -11.75
CA TYR A 26 2.98 0.89 -10.45
C TYR A 26 2.64 1.86 -9.31
N ALA A 27 2.90 3.16 -9.47
CA ALA A 27 2.55 4.16 -8.46
C ALA A 27 1.04 4.15 -8.18
N LEU A 28 0.21 4.13 -9.23
CA LEU A 28 -1.24 4.08 -9.11
C LEU A 28 -1.73 2.75 -8.51
N GLY A 29 -1.16 1.62 -8.95
CA GLY A 29 -1.49 0.31 -8.42
C GLY A 29 -1.17 0.18 -6.94
N ASN A 30 -0.02 0.66 -6.50
CA ASN A 30 0.35 0.71 -5.10
C ASN A 30 -0.65 1.55 -4.29
N ILE A 31 -1.15 2.67 -4.82
CA ILE A 31 -2.18 3.50 -4.18
C ILE A 31 -3.48 2.71 -3.96
N LEU A 32 -3.94 2.00 -4.99
CA LEU A 32 -5.13 1.16 -4.87
C LEU A 32 -4.93 0.07 -3.82
N ILE A 33 -3.77 -0.57 -3.79
CA ILE A 33 -3.44 -1.59 -2.78
C ILE A 33 -3.39 -0.97 -1.38
N MET A 34 -2.86 0.24 -1.21
CA MET A 34 -2.89 0.96 0.06
C MET A 34 -4.33 1.25 0.51
N ALA A 35 -5.21 1.66 -0.39
CA ALA A 35 -6.62 1.88 -0.08
C ALA A 35 -7.29 0.59 0.44
N LEU A 36 -6.92 -0.58 -0.09
CA LEU A 36 -7.38 -1.86 0.45
C LEU A 36 -6.88 -2.15 1.87
N ALA A 37 -5.66 -1.72 2.22
CA ALA A 37 -5.17 -1.82 3.59
C ALA A 37 -5.99 -0.96 4.56
N VAL A 38 -6.33 0.27 4.14
CA VAL A 38 -7.21 1.17 4.92
C VAL A 38 -8.63 0.61 5.03
N ALA A 39 -9.17 0.04 3.95
CA ALA A 39 -10.48 -0.62 3.96
C ALA A 39 -10.49 -1.82 4.90
N ALA A 40 -9.41 -2.63 4.92
CA ALA A 40 -9.28 -3.74 5.85
C ALA A 40 -9.23 -3.27 7.31
N ALA A 41 -8.46 -2.21 7.62
CA ALA A 41 -8.42 -1.63 8.96
C ALA A 41 -9.78 -1.08 9.42
N THR A 42 -10.48 -0.38 8.52
CA THR A 42 -11.85 0.11 8.77
C THR A 42 -12.83 -1.06 8.97
N GLY A 43 -12.70 -2.12 8.17
CA GLY A 43 -13.49 -3.34 8.28
C GLY A 43 -13.28 -4.05 9.63
N ILE A 44 -12.04 -4.11 10.12
CA ILE A 44 -11.75 -4.64 11.46
C ILE A 44 -12.48 -3.81 12.53
N LYS A 45 -12.41 -2.48 12.45
CA LYS A 45 -13.13 -1.60 13.41
C LYS A 45 -14.64 -1.84 13.37
N ALA A 46 -15.22 -1.99 12.18
CA ALA A 46 -16.65 -2.28 12.02
C ALA A 46 -17.04 -3.65 12.59
N LEU A 47 -16.23 -4.69 12.36
CA LEU A 47 -16.46 -6.03 12.90
C LEU A 47 -16.36 -6.07 14.43
N VAL A 48 -15.42 -5.33 15.01
CA VAL A 48 -15.32 -5.20 16.48
C VAL A 48 -16.57 -4.53 17.05
N ALA A 49 -17.05 -3.45 16.41
CA ALA A 49 -18.27 -2.78 16.83
C ALA A 49 -19.51 -3.70 16.72
N ALA A 50 -19.66 -4.44 15.61
CA ALA A 50 -20.76 -5.39 15.43
C ALA A 50 -20.71 -6.55 16.44
N MET A 51 -19.52 -7.03 16.79
CA MET A 51 -19.33 -8.04 17.83
C MET A 51 -19.72 -7.51 19.22
N GLN A 52 -19.34 -6.27 19.55
CA GLN A 52 -19.69 -5.63 20.82
C GLN A 52 -21.17 -5.26 20.91
N GLY A 53 -21.81 -4.93 19.78
CA GLY A 53 -23.24 -4.62 19.68
C GLY A 53 -24.17 -5.84 19.68
N GLY A 54 -23.62 -7.06 19.57
CA GLY A 54 -24.40 -8.30 19.53
C GLY A 54 -24.95 -8.65 18.14
N ASP A 55 -24.66 -7.85 17.11
CA ASP A 55 -25.12 -8.07 15.73
C ASP A 55 -24.37 -9.20 15.03
N LEU A 56 -23.19 -9.58 15.53
CA LEU A 56 -22.34 -10.62 14.95
C LEU A 56 -21.83 -11.59 16.00
N ASN A 57 -21.89 -12.89 15.70
CA ASN A 57 -21.35 -13.93 16.56
C ASN A 57 -19.82 -13.76 16.74
N PHE A 58 -19.35 -13.93 17.98
CA PHE A 58 -17.94 -13.80 18.36
C PHE A 58 -16.97 -14.59 17.46
N ILE A 59 -17.26 -15.87 17.19
CA ILE A 59 -16.38 -16.74 16.40
C ILE A 59 -16.27 -16.22 14.95
N VAL A 60 -17.41 -15.81 14.37
CA VAL A 60 -17.46 -15.26 13.01
C VAL A 60 -16.70 -13.94 12.94
N ALA A 61 -16.91 -13.05 13.92
CA ALA A 61 -16.22 -11.78 14.00
C ALA A 61 -14.70 -11.96 14.07
N ILE A 62 -14.21 -12.81 14.96
CA ILE A 62 -12.78 -13.08 15.12
C ILE A 62 -12.16 -13.69 13.87
N ALA A 63 -12.83 -14.67 13.24
CA ALA A 63 -12.34 -15.27 12.01
C ALA A 63 -12.17 -14.24 10.88
N LEU A 64 -13.16 -13.36 10.68
CA LEU A 64 -13.10 -12.30 9.68
C LEU A 64 -12.04 -11.24 10.02
N ILE A 65 -11.88 -10.88 11.29
CA ILE A 65 -10.83 -9.95 11.75
C ILE A 65 -9.44 -10.50 11.41
N ILE A 66 -9.18 -11.79 11.66
CA ILE A 66 -7.89 -12.42 11.32
C ILE A 66 -7.62 -12.33 9.82
N VAL A 67 -8.61 -12.65 8.99
CA VAL A 67 -8.49 -12.56 7.53
C VAL A 67 -8.18 -11.12 7.10
N LEU A 68 -8.96 -10.14 7.57
CA LEU A 68 -8.74 -8.73 7.25
C LEU A 68 -7.40 -8.23 7.77
N PHE A 69 -6.92 -8.71 8.91
CA PHE A 69 -5.62 -8.34 9.44
C PHE A 69 -4.48 -8.83 8.54
N VAL A 70 -4.51 -10.09 8.12
CA VAL A 70 -3.51 -10.65 7.20
C VAL A 70 -3.54 -9.94 5.84
N VAL A 71 -4.74 -9.71 5.30
CA VAL A 71 -4.93 -8.95 4.05
C VAL A 71 -4.41 -7.52 4.21
N GLY A 72 -4.75 -6.86 5.32
CA GLY A 72 -4.32 -5.50 5.65
C GLY A 72 -2.79 -5.38 5.69
N ILE A 73 -2.09 -6.29 6.37
CA ILE A 73 -0.62 -6.32 6.39
C ILE A 73 -0.06 -6.54 4.98
N PHE A 74 -0.59 -7.52 4.23
CA PHE A 74 -0.11 -7.80 2.89
C PHE A 74 -0.26 -6.59 1.97
N CYS A 75 -1.44 -5.95 1.98
CA CYS A 75 -1.73 -4.74 1.22
C CYS A 75 -0.88 -3.55 1.70
N PHE A 76 -0.62 -3.41 3.00
CA PHE A 76 0.26 -2.37 3.52
C PHE A 76 1.69 -2.52 3.00
N LEU A 77 2.24 -3.75 3.03
CA LEU A 77 3.58 -4.02 2.51
C LEU A 77 3.65 -3.79 0.98
N GLN A 78 2.72 -4.37 0.24
CA GLN A 78 2.69 -4.26 -1.23
C GLN A 78 2.33 -2.87 -1.74
N GLY A 79 1.56 -2.10 -0.97
CA GLY A 79 1.16 -0.75 -1.31
C GLY A 79 2.19 0.27 -0.82
N PHE A 80 2.30 0.44 0.50
CA PHE A 80 3.05 1.54 1.10
C PHE A 80 4.57 1.35 1.01
N ILE A 81 5.09 0.18 1.38
CA ILE A 81 6.54 -0.06 1.32
C ILE A 81 7.02 -0.08 -0.15
N ALA A 82 6.22 -0.63 -1.06
CA ALA A 82 6.52 -0.55 -2.49
C ALA A 82 6.46 0.89 -3.02
N GLN A 83 5.54 1.72 -2.53
CA GLN A 83 5.47 3.14 -2.90
C GLN A 83 6.73 3.89 -2.48
N ILE A 84 7.23 3.65 -1.27
CA ILE A 84 8.50 4.22 -0.79
C ILE A 84 9.64 3.78 -1.69
N ALA A 85 9.74 2.49 -2.02
CA ALA A 85 10.77 1.99 -2.93
C ALA A 85 10.67 2.67 -4.31
N LEU A 86 9.45 2.88 -4.81
CA LEU A 86 9.20 3.53 -6.09
C LEU A 86 9.67 4.99 -6.11
N VAL A 87 9.62 5.72 -4.98
CA VAL A 87 10.23 7.06 -4.87
C VAL A 87 11.70 7.02 -5.27
N PHE A 88 12.48 6.11 -4.68
CA PHE A 88 13.91 6.00 -4.97
C PHE A 88 14.19 5.47 -6.38
N ILE A 89 13.43 4.48 -6.85
CA ILE A 89 13.58 3.91 -8.19
C ILE A 89 13.28 4.96 -9.26
N ALA A 90 12.19 5.70 -9.11
CA ALA A 90 11.80 6.75 -10.04
C ALA A 90 12.79 7.91 -10.01
N ALA A 91 13.25 8.34 -8.83
CA ALA A 91 14.28 9.37 -8.69
C ALA A 91 15.57 9.02 -9.44
N ALA A 92 16.09 7.81 -9.27
CA ALA A 92 17.25 7.33 -10.00
C ALA A 92 17.01 7.31 -11.53
N GLY A 93 15.78 6.97 -11.94
CA GLY A 93 15.37 6.94 -13.34
C GLY A 93 15.30 8.32 -14.02
N ILE A 94 15.23 9.42 -13.28
CA ILE A 94 15.19 10.79 -13.86
C ILE A 94 16.48 11.12 -14.63
N ALA A 95 17.60 10.51 -14.23
CA ALA A 95 18.88 10.67 -14.92
C ALA A 95 18.83 10.20 -16.39
N ASN A 96 18.00 9.19 -16.71
CA ASN A 96 17.84 8.69 -18.08
C ASN A 96 16.97 9.65 -18.93
N PRO A 97 17.53 10.35 -19.94
CA PRO A 97 16.80 11.34 -20.73
C PRO A 97 15.59 10.77 -21.48
N GLN A 98 15.66 9.50 -21.90
CA GLN A 98 14.64 8.86 -22.75
C GLN A 98 13.34 8.57 -21.97
N GLU A 99 13.46 8.32 -20.67
CA GLU A 99 12.33 7.97 -19.81
C GLU A 99 12.03 9.03 -18.75
N ARG A 100 12.78 10.14 -18.77
CA ARG A 100 12.78 11.18 -17.74
C ARG A 100 11.38 11.65 -17.38
N GLY A 101 10.55 11.98 -18.37
CA GLY A 101 9.19 12.48 -18.13
C GLY A 101 8.34 11.49 -17.33
N GLY A 102 8.37 10.20 -17.69
CA GLY A 102 7.64 9.17 -16.97
C GLY A 102 8.16 8.96 -15.54
N ASN A 103 9.48 9.04 -15.37
CA ASN A 103 10.13 8.93 -14.05
C ASN A 103 9.81 10.11 -13.13
N ILE A 104 9.77 11.33 -13.65
CA ILE A 104 9.36 12.52 -12.88
C ILE A 104 7.92 12.37 -12.40
N VAL A 105 7.00 11.99 -13.29
CA VAL A 105 5.57 11.82 -12.90
C VAL A 105 5.41 10.71 -11.86
N ALA A 106 6.02 9.54 -12.08
CA ALA A 106 5.97 8.44 -11.13
C ALA A 106 6.57 8.84 -9.77
N PHE A 107 7.69 9.58 -9.77
CA PHE A 107 8.31 10.11 -8.56
C PHE A 107 7.38 11.04 -7.78
N LEU A 108 6.76 12.01 -8.46
CA LEU A 108 5.86 12.97 -7.82
C LEU A 108 4.65 12.28 -7.19
N ILE A 109 4.02 11.36 -7.92
CA ILE A 109 2.90 10.57 -7.39
C ILE A 109 3.35 9.77 -6.16
N ALA A 110 4.45 9.02 -6.28
CA ALA A 110 4.95 8.20 -5.20
C ALA A 110 5.31 9.02 -3.96
N LEU A 111 5.98 10.16 -4.14
CA LEU A 111 6.41 11.03 -3.06
C LEU A 111 5.23 11.69 -2.35
N ILE A 112 4.33 12.32 -3.10
CA ILE A 112 3.16 13.01 -2.54
C ILE A 112 2.29 12.01 -1.76
N THR A 113 2.02 10.83 -2.32
CA THR A 113 1.20 9.85 -1.61
C THR A 113 1.89 9.29 -0.37
N THR A 114 3.21 9.05 -0.43
CA THR A 114 3.97 8.58 0.74
C THR A 114 3.92 9.61 1.87
N ILE A 115 4.21 10.89 1.57
CA ILE A 115 4.15 11.98 2.56
C ILE A 115 2.74 12.12 3.12
N GLY A 116 1.71 12.13 2.25
CA GLY A 116 0.32 12.25 2.67
C GLY A 116 -0.10 11.15 3.65
N LEU A 117 0.32 9.91 3.40
CA LEU A 117 0.06 8.78 4.30
C LEU A 117 0.81 8.89 5.63
N ILE A 118 2.07 9.33 5.63
CA ILE A 118 2.84 9.55 6.86
C ILE A 118 2.16 10.64 7.70
N VAL A 119 1.76 11.75 7.09
CA VAL A 119 1.04 12.84 7.76
C VAL A 119 -0.28 12.33 8.32
N ALA A 120 -1.08 11.61 7.53
CA ALA A 120 -2.34 11.04 7.98
C ALA A 120 -2.16 10.06 9.16
N ALA A 121 -1.11 9.23 9.13
CA ALA A 121 -0.79 8.31 10.23
C ALA A 121 -0.40 9.07 11.51
N ILE A 122 0.43 10.11 11.41
CA ILE A 122 0.81 10.95 12.56
C ILE A 122 -0.42 11.64 13.16
N LEU A 123 -1.30 12.19 12.31
CA LEU A 123 -2.54 12.82 12.78
C LEU A 123 -3.44 11.79 13.48
N ALA A 124 -3.65 10.62 12.87
CA ALA A 124 -4.43 9.56 13.49
C ALA A 124 -3.89 9.16 14.87
N LEU A 125 -2.56 9.01 15.01
CA LEU A 125 -1.93 8.70 16.29
C LEU A 125 -2.00 9.83 17.33
N LYS A 126 -2.20 11.08 16.91
CA LYS A 126 -2.35 12.22 17.84
C LYS A 126 -3.78 12.41 18.35
N PHE A 127 -4.78 11.90 17.60
CA PHE A 127 -6.19 12.06 17.91
C PHE A 127 -6.84 10.79 18.47
N ILE A 128 -6.08 9.70 18.59
CA ILE A 128 -6.43 8.46 19.31
C ILE A 128 -5.72 8.49 20.66
#